data_AF-A0A8S3PY09-F1
#
_entry.id   AF-A0A8S3PY09-F1
#
_cell.length_a   1.000
_cell.length_b   1.000
_cell.length_c   1.000
_cell.angle_alpha   90.00
_cell.angle_beta   90.00
_cell.angle_gamma   90.00
#
_symmetry.space_group_name_H-M   'P 1'
#
loop_
_entity.id
_entity.type
_entity.pdbx_description
1 polymer ?
#
loop_
_entity_poly.entity_id
_entity_poly.type
_entity_poly.pdbx_seq_one_letter_code
_entity_poly.pdbx_strand_id
1 'polypeptide(L)'
;MIENDIVKYSQSGKIMIAGDLNARTACEIDHIQKDSDKHIPLFDNYKCDSSLIQRKSKDSSINTRGRQLLSLCISSSLRILNGRLMGDLMGAHTCFQPLGSSVVDYFLASEELLENSEWQDQDIINLKQNLYRKYKLMQNHNTDPYVRGSFFKCLESYRKQRRAKIRKFKRDIMNKLDNLYDQNPKAYWQLLDKIKNISNNSQNKSENTIDPSEWQEYFQKLNKNEQYSDDLIKKKLESFHNENVFNELDYLITPEEIEKAIKSLKNSKSIVLNLFNLNNVHLNVRIFIGELNIKLCYAAFSP
;
A
#
# COMPACT_ATOMS: atom_id res chain seq x y z
N MET A 1 10.27 -18.10 11.39
CA MET A 1 8.82 -17.76 11.48
C MET A 1 8.49 -16.62 10.51
N ILE A 2 9.08 -15.43 10.68
CA ILE A 2 8.84 -14.29 9.76
C ILE A 2 9.33 -14.52 8.31
N GLU A 3 10.45 -15.23 8.14
CA GLU A 3 10.99 -15.59 6.82
C GLU A 3 10.01 -16.46 6.00
N ASN A 4 9.42 -17.47 6.63
CA ASN A 4 8.44 -18.35 5.97
C ASN A 4 7.19 -17.56 5.56
N ASP A 5 6.75 -16.63 6.40
CA ASP A 5 5.64 -15.73 6.06
C ASP A 5 6.02 -14.81 4.90
N ILE A 6 7.22 -14.25 4.90
CA ILE A 6 7.73 -13.45 3.77
C ILE A 6 7.70 -14.27 2.49
N VAL A 7 8.23 -15.49 2.48
CA VAL A 7 8.20 -16.35 1.29
C VAL A 7 6.75 -16.64 0.86
N LYS A 8 5.89 -17.06 1.78
CA LYS A 8 4.49 -17.37 1.49
C LYS A 8 3.72 -16.18 0.93
N TYR A 9 3.90 -14.99 1.50
CA TYR A 9 3.15 -13.81 1.10
C TYR A 9 3.77 -13.09 -0.10
N SER A 10 5.08 -13.26 -0.35
CA SER A 10 5.75 -12.71 -1.54
C SER A 10 5.20 -13.31 -2.82
N GLN A 11 4.83 -14.59 -2.78
CA GLN A 11 4.15 -15.27 -3.90
C GLN A 11 2.76 -14.69 -4.18
N SER A 12 2.13 -14.04 -3.20
CA SER A 12 0.79 -13.47 -3.32
C SER A 12 0.78 -11.98 -3.65
N GLY A 13 1.92 -11.30 -3.62
CA GLY A 13 2.03 -9.87 -3.88
C GLY A 13 3.08 -9.16 -3.03
N LYS A 14 3.03 -7.83 -3.08
CA LYS A 14 3.99 -6.96 -2.38
C LYS A 14 3.74 -6.99 -0.88
N ILE A 15 4.83 -7.03 -0.11
CA ILE A 15 4.77 -7.18 1.34
C ILE A 15 5.08 -5.86 2.01
N MET A 16 4.32 -5.58 3.07
CA MET A 16 4.68 -4.59 4.07
C MET A 16 4.59 -5.23 5.45
N ILE A 17 5.65 -5.06 6.24
CA ILE A 17 5.75 -5.56 7.61
C ILE A 17 5.81 -4.34 8.52
N ALA A 18 5.03 -4.35 9.59
CA ALA A 18 5.04 -3.30 10.60
C ALA A 18 4.98 -3.91 12.00
N GLY A 19 5.78 -3.37 12.92
CA GLY A 19 5.70 -3.76 14.32
C GLY A 19 7.02 -3.63 15.06
N ASP A 20 6.99 -3.99 16.34
CA ASP A 20 8.15 -4.09 17.20
C ASP A 20 8.96 -5.35 16.84
N LEU A 21 10.16 -5.14 16.29
CA LEU A 21 11.08 -6.22 15.94
C LEU A 21 12.17 -6.41 17.01
N ASN A 22 12.18 -5.58 18.06
CA ASN A 22 13.19 -5.57 19.12
C ASN A 22 14.64 -5.59 18.56
N ALA A 23 14.81 -4.98 17.40
CA ALA A 23 16.04 -4.98 16.60
C ALA A 23 16.59 -3.56 16.53
N ARG A 24 17.86 -3.35 16.88
CA ARG A 24 18.51 -2.03 16.77
C ARG A 24 19.45 -2.09 15.58
N THR A 25 19.20 -1.28 14.55
CA THR A 25 19.88 -1.38 13.24
C THR A 25 20.83 -0.22 12.97
N ALA A 26 21.08 0.67 13.95
CA ALA A 26 21.85 1.89 13.78
C ALA A 26 21.45 2.67 12.51
N CYS A 27 22.40 3.08 11.66
CA CYS A 27 22.18 3.58 10.29
C CYS A 27 22.73 2.62 9.22
N GLU A 28 22.88 1.33 9.54
CA GLU A 28 23.44 0.33 8.64
C GLU A 28 22.57 0.10 7.40
N ILE A 29 23.24 -0.37 6.35
CA ILE A 29 22.69 -0.62 5.02
C ILE A 29 21.86 -1.91 5.01
N ASP A 30 20.69 -1.85 4.41
CA ASP A 30 19.69 -2.93 4.28
C ASP A 30 19.45 -3.36 2.81
N HIS A 31 20.41 -3.08 1.94
CA HIS A 31 20.40 -3.37 0.51
C HIS A 31 21.84 -3.60 0.01
N ILE A 32 22.00 -4.15 -1.19
CA ILE A 32 23.31 -4.41 -1.80
C ILE A 32 23.85 -3.09 -2.39
N GLN A 33 25.00 -2.64 -1.88
CA GLN A 33 25.60 -1.41 -2.35
C GLN A 33 26.26 -1.62 -3.73
N LYS A 34 26.03 -0.70 -4.67
CA LYS A 34 26.57 -0.73 -6.05
C LYS A 34 26.14 -1.98 -6.84
N ASP A 35 24.92 -2.44 -6.63
CA ASP A 35 24.35 -3.52 -7.41
C ASP A 35 24.34 -3.18 -8.92
N SER A 36 24.88 -4.07 -9.75
CA SER A 36 25.01 -3.86 -11.19
C SER A 36 25.12 -5.16 -11.96
N ASP A 37 24.32 -5.24 -13.01
CA ASP A 37 24.29 -6.30 -14.04
C ASP A 37 25.30 -6.09 -15.18
N LYS A 38 26.02 -4.96 -15.22
CA LYS A 38 26.84 -4.53 -16.37
C LYS A 38 28.02 -5.44 -16.70
N HIS A 39 28.47 -6.24 -15.74
CA HIS A 39 29.72 -7.00 -15.85
C HIS A 39 29.55 -8.50 -15.66
N ILE A 40 28.33 -8.97 -15.37
CA ILE A 40 28.04 -10.38 -15.09
C ILE A 40 26.73 -10.74 -15.78
N PRO A 41 26.67 -11.85 -16.54
CA PRO A 41 25.41 -12.35 -17.07
C PRO A 41 24.56 -12.85 -15.89
N LEU A 42 23.56 -12.05 -15.52
CA LEU A 42 22.57 -12.39 -14.50
C LEU A 42 21.31 -12.95 -15.17
N PHE A 43 20.50 -13.67 -14.41
CA PHE A 43 19.21 -14.17 -14.89
C PHE A 43 18.27 -13.00 -15.24
N ASP A 44 17.42 -13.17 -16.25
CA ASP A 44 16.51 -12.12 -16.74
C ASP A 44 15.56 -11.54 -15.68
N ASN A 45 15.34 -12.28 -14.59
CA ASN A 45 14.49 -11.88 -13.47
C ASN A 45 15.24 -11.20 -12.32
N TYR A 46 16.57 -11.02 -12.42
CA TYR A 46 17.34 -10.28 -11.42
C TYR A 46 17.07 -8.79 -11.55
N LYS A 47 16.57 -8.17 -10.47
CA LYS A 47 16.42 -6.72 -10.39
C LYS A 47 17.55 -6.15 -9.54
N CYS A 48 18.38 -5.31 -10.15
CA CYS A 48 19.39 -4.58 -9.40
C CYS A 48 18.75 -3.60 -8.41
N ASP A 49 19.31 -3.51 -7.21
CA ASP A 49 18.87 -2.56 -6.19
C ASP A 49 18.96 -1.11 -6.73
N SER A 50 17.83 -0.40 -6.68
CA SER A 50 17.73 0.98 -7.13
C SER A 50 18.46 1.94 -6.18
N SER A 51 18.91 3.09 -6.68
CA SER A 51 19.60 4.10 -5.84
C SER A 51 18.62 4.73 -4.84
N LEU A 52 18.43 4.06 -3.70
CA LEU A 52 17.55 4.48 -2.63
C LEU A 52 18.21 5.56 -1.77
N ILE A 53 17.38 6.36 -1.13
CA ILE A 53 17.84 7.37 -0.20
C ILE A 53 18.38 6.66 1.04
N GLN A 54 19.61 7.01 1.44
CA GLN A 54 20.22 6.46 2.64
C GLN A 54 19.34 6.76 3.86
N ARG A 55 19.06 5.73 4.64
CA ARG A 55 18.28 5.81 5.88
C ARG A 55 19.02 6.65 6.92
N LYS A 56 18.27 7.42 7.70
CA LYS A 56 18.75 7.99 8.97
C LYS A 56 18.11 7.32 10.18
N SER A 57 18.79 7.35 11.31
CA SER A 57 18.31 6.87 12.59
C SER A 57 18.91 7.71 13.71
N LYS A 58 18.12 8.02 14.73
CA LYS A 58 18.60 8.59 16.00
C LYS A 58 19.19 7.52 16.92
N ASP A 59 18.86 6.26 16.69
CA ASP A 59 19.51 5.15 17.37
C ASP A 59 20.81 4.81 16.63
N SER A 60 21.94 4.90 17.34
CA SER A 60 23.29 4.57 16.83
C SER A 60 23.74 3.16 17.22
N SER A 61 22.98 2.46 18.07
CA SER A 61 23.36 1.13 18.53
C SER A 61 22.91 0.06 17.55
N ILE A 62 23.69 -1.01 17.48
CA ILE A 62 23.34 -2.22 16.75
C ILE A 62 23.35 -3.42 17.68
N ASN A 63 22.32 -4.27 17.61
CA ASN A 63 22.26 -5.53 18.35
C ASN A 63 22.25 -6.74 17.39
N THR A 64 22.38 -7.95 17.94
CA THR A 64 22.39 -9.19 17.16
C THR A 64 21.13 -9.35 16.29
N ARG A 65 19.95 -9.06 16.86
CA ARG A 65 18.67 -9.05 16.14
C ARG A 65 18.64 -8.02 15.01
N GLY A 66 19.29 -6.88 15.20
CA GLY A 66 19.48 -5.85 14.17
C GLY A 66 20.27 -6.34 12.98
N ARG A 67 21.39 -7.04 13.20
CA ARG A 67 22.16 -7.66 12.11
C ARG A 67 21.35 -8.71 11.36
N GLN A 68 20.60 -9.54 12.08
CA GLN A 68 19.72 -10.54 11.49
C GLN A 68 18.61 -9.88 10.65
N LEU A 69 18.00 -8.80 11.16
CA LEU A 69 17.00 -8.04 10.44
C LEU A 69 17.55 -7.41 9.16
N LEU A 70 18.78 -6.87 9.18
CA LEU A 70 19.42 -6.34 7.98
C LEU A 70 19.69 -7.45 6.96
N SER A 71 20.18 -8.61 7.41
CA SER A 71 20.37 -9.78 6.56
C SER A 71 19.05 -10.23 5.91
N LEU A 72 17.97 -10.25 6.68
CA LEU A 72 16.63 -10.57 6.21
C LEU A 72 16.15 -9.56 5.15
N CYS A 73 16.34 -8.26 5.40
CA CYS A 73 15.99 -7.21 4.44
C CYS A 73 16.72 -7.39 3.11
N ILE A 74 18.02 -7.66 3.15
CA ILE A 74 18.85 -7.89 1.96
C ILE A 74 18.40 -9.15 1.23
N SER A 75 18.25 -10.28 1.94
CA SER A 75 17.91 -11.57 1.31
C SER A 75 16.49 -11.61 0.73
N SER A 76 15.57 -10.79 1.24
CA SER A 76 14.17 -10.78 0.83
C SER A 76 13.77 -9.53 0.04
N SER A 77 14.74 -8.72 -0.40
CA SER A 77 14.51 -7.44 -1.11
C SER A 77 13.50 -6.52 -0.39
N LEU A 78 13.54 -6.53 0.94
CA LEU A 78 12.77 -5.62 1.79
C LEU A 78 13.64 -4.43 2.17
N ARG A 79 12.99 -3.29 2.39
CA ARG A 79 13.63 -2.02 2.74
C ARG A 79 13.00 -1.46 3.99
N ILE A 80 13.84 -1.04 4.93
CA ILE A 80 13.43 -0.28 6.11
C ILE A 80 12.95 1.10 5.65
N LEU A 81 11.73 1.47 6.03
CA LEU A 81 11.09 2.74 5.68
C LEU A 81 11.36 3.85 6.69
N ASN A 82 11.57 3.50 7.96
CA ASN A 82 11.97 4.44 9.01
C ASN A 82 13.24 5.18 8.56
N GLY A 83 13.30 6.49 8.76
CA GLY A 83 14.45 7.27 8.29
C GLY A 83 14.51 7.54 6.79
N ARG A 84 13.59 7.01 5.98
CA ARG A 84 13.51 7.21 4.52
C ARG A 84 12.28 7.97 4.07
N LEU A 85 11.18 7.84 4.79
CA LEU A 85 9.90 8.45 4.42
C LEU A 85 9.82 9.92 4.80
N MET A 86 9.08 10.67 3.98
CA MET A 86 8.72 12.07 4.25
C MET A 86 7.85 12.17 5.51
N GLY A 87 8.44 12.68 6.60
CA GLY A 87 7.81 12.75 7.92
C GLY A 87 8.67 12.10 9.00
N ASP A 88 9.57 11.20 8.62
CA ASP A 88 10.51 10.52 9.52
C ASP A 88 11.94 10.53 8.96
N LEU A 89 12.33 11.62 8.28
CA LEU A 89 13.69 11.72 7.72
C LEU A 89 14.79 11.73 8.79
N MET A 90 14.43 11.94 10.06
CA MET A 90 15.38 11.87 11.17
C MET A 90 15.56 10.46 11.70
N GLY A 91 14.68 9.51 11.35
CA GLY A 91 14.59 8.20 11.99
C GLY A 91 14.42 8.34 13.50
N ALA A 92 13.33 8.98 13.90
CA ALA A 92 13.06 9.25 15.31
C ALA A 92 12.97 7.95 16.13
N HIS A 93 13.31 8.03 17.42
CA HIS A 93 13.09 6.91 18.34
C HIS A 93 11.62 6.50 18.34
N THR A 94 11.39 5.20 18.38
CA THR A 94 10.06 4.60 18.40
C THR A 94 9.70 4.07 19.79
N CYS A 95 10.72 3.75 20.59
CA CYS A 95 10.58 3.30 21.96
C CYS A 95 11.32 4.23 22.93
N PHE A 96 10.68 4.56 24.05
CA PHE A 96 11.21 5.39 25.12
C PHE A 96 11.06 4.66 26.45
N GLN A 97 12.18 4.31 27.07
CA GLN A 97 12.25 3.66 28.38
C GLN A 97 12.97 4.59 29.37
N PRO A 98 12.80 4.40 30.69
CA PRO A 98 13.47 5.23 31.70
C PRO A 98 15.01 5.25 31.57
N LEU A 99 15.59 4.18 31.04
CA LEU A 99 17.03 4.00 30.86
C LEU A 99 17.54 4.34 29.45
N GLY A 100 16.68 4.81 28.54
CA GLY A 100 17.09 5.21 27.20
C GLY A 100 16.01 5.08 26.14
N SER A 101 16.36 5.46 24.92
CA SER A 101 15.47 5.42 23.75
C SER A 101 16.08 4.60 22.62
N SER A 102 15.22 3.96 21.82
CA SER A 102 15.65 3.09 20.73
C SER A 102 14.73 3.17 19.52
N VAL A 103 15.23 2.70 18.38
CA VAL A 103 14.42 2.45 17.18
C VAL A 103 14.29 0.94 17.06
N VAL A 104 13.11 0.42 17.40
CA VAL A 104 12.80 -1.02 17.41
C VAL A 104 11.51 -1.36 16.67
N ASP A 105 10.64 -0.36 16.49
CA ASP A 105 9.43 -0.47 15.68
C ASP A 105 9.74 -0.07 14.23
N TYR A 106 9.60 -1.02 13.32
CA TYR A 106 9.92 -0.79 11.92
C TYR A 106 8.71 -0.92 11.03
N PHE A 107 8.73 -0.15 9.94
CA PHE A 107 8.02 -0.45 8.72
C PHE A 107 9.03 -0.96 7.70
N LEU A 108 8.82 -2.19 7.21
CA LEU A 108 9.57 -2.78 6.10
C LEU A 108 8.64 -2.90 4.90
N ALA A 109 9.14 -2.66 3.71
CA ALA A 109 8.36 -2.86 2.48
C ALA A 109 9.22 -3.46 1.38
N SER A 110 8.59 -4.23 0.49
CA SER A 110 9.22 -4.65 -0.77
C SER A 110 9.74 -3.43 -1.52
N GLU A 111 10.93 -3.55 -2.10
CA GLU A 111 11.54 -2.46 -2.88
C GLU A 111 10.61 -1.92 -3.97
N GLU A 112 9.81 -2.78 -4.60
CA GLU A 112 8.86 -2.40 -5.65
C GLU A 112 7.76 -1.43 -5.18
N LEU A 113 7.58 -1.25 -3.88
CA LEU A 113 6.68 -0.23 -3.31
C LEU A 113 7.35 1.15 -3.22
N LEU A 114 8.68 1.21 -3.37
CA LEU A 114 9.49 2.43 -3.32
C LEU A 114 9.82 2.99 -4.71
N GLU A 115 9.63 2.19 -5.77
CA GLU A 115 9.85 2.62 -7.15
C GLU A 115 8.98 3.82 -7.53
N ASN A 116 9.49 4.66 -8.43
CA ASN A 116 8.80 5.86 -8.91
C ASN A 116 7.52 5.47 -9.63
N SER A 117 6.39 5.73 -8.99
CA SER A 117 5.08 5.50 -9.58
C SER A 117 4.86 6.40 -10.81
N GLU A 118 4.17 5.89 -11.84
CA GLU A 118 3.87 6.60 -13.10
C GLU A 118 3.19 7.98 -12.92
N TRP A 119 2.58 8.25 -11.76
CA TRP A 119 1.96 9.54 -11.46
C TRP A 119 2.96 10.65 -11.09
N GLN A 120 4.22 10.31 -10.78
CA GLN A 120 5.23 11.29 -10.39
C GLN A 120 5.78 12.00 -11.62
N ASP A 121 5.48 13.29 -11.75
CA ASP A 121 6.07 14.16 -12.76
C ASP A 121 7.26 14.95 -12.21
N GLN A 122 7.93 15.66 -13.12
CA GLN A 122 9.11 16.45 -12.80
C GLN A 122 8.84 17.51 -11.72
N ASP A 123 7.62 18.06 -11.66
CA ASP A 123 7.23 19.04 -10.64
C ASP A 123 7.30 18.43 -9.23
N ILE A 124 6.70 17.24 -9.04
CA ILE A 124 6.72 16.54 -7.75
C ILE A 124 8.14 16.14 -7.37
N ILE A 125 8.94 15.69 -8.33
CA ILE A 125 10.35 15.35 -8.12
C ILE A 125 11.13 16.59 -7.66
N ASN A 126 10.96 17.73 -8.34
CA ASN A 126 11.60 19.00 -7.99
C ASN A 126 11.16 19.50 -6.61
N LEU A 127 9.86 19.40 -6.28
CA LEU A 127 9.36 19.74 -4.94
C LEU A 127 9.96 18.83 -3.86
N LYS A 128 10.06 17.53 -4.12
CA LYS A 128 10.68 16.56 -3.21
C LYS A 128 12.15 16.92 -2.97
N GLN A 129 12.91 17.24 -4.02
CA GLN A 129 14.31 17.69 -3.89
C GLN A 129 14.44 19.00 -3.11
N ASN A 130 13.59 20.00 -3.38
CA ASN A 130 13.60 21.26 -2.64
C ASN A 130 13.27 21.05 -1.16
N LEU A 131 12.28 20.20 -0.87
CA LEU A 131 11.92 19.81 0.48
C LEU A 131 13.09 19.15 1.22
N TYR A 132 13.84 18.28 0.55
CA TYR A 132 15.06 17.68 1.09
C TYR A 132 16.14 18.71 1.42
N ARG A 133 16.38 19.68 0.53
CA ARG A 133 17.35 20.76 0.78
C ARG A 133 16.95 21.60 1.99
N LYS A 134 15.67 21.98 2.10
CA LYS A 134 15.13 22.73 3.25
C LYS A 134 15.18 21.93 4.54
N TYR A 135 14.93 20.63 4.47
CA TYR A 135 15.10 19.74 5.62
C TYR A 135 16.56 19.72 6.11
N LYS A 136 17.54 19.61 5.20
CA LYS A 136 18.97 19.67 5.55
C LYS A 136 19.36 21.02 6.15
N LEU A 137 18.78 22.12 5.66
CA LEU A 137 19.01 23.45 6.24
C LEU A 137 18.41 23.56 7.65
N MET A 138 17.18 23.07 7.84
CA MET A 138 16.50 23.05 9.14
C MET A 138 17.25 22.20 10.16
N GLN A 139 17.91 21.12 9.74
CA GLN A 139 18.77 20.31 10.61
C GLN A 139 19.93 21.14 11.19
N ASN A 140 20.56 21.97 10.36
CA ASN A 140 21.70 22.81 10.78
C ASN A 140 21.26 24.04 11.58
N HIS A 141 20.03 24.51 11.37
CA HIS A 141 19.47 25.72 12.00
C HIS A 141 18.09 25.43 12.61
N ASN A 142 18.04 24.47 13.54
CA ASN A 142 16.79 23.94 14.07
C ASN A 142 16.04 24.89 15.03
N THR A 143 16.73 25.91 15.54
CA THR A 143 16.19 26.97 16.42
C THR A 143 15.67 28.18 15.65
N ASP A 144 16.07 28.36 14.38
CA ASP A 144 15.65 29.49 13.55
C ASP A 144 14.18 29.34 13.11
N PRO A 145 13.26 30.21 13.59
CA PRO A 145 11.85 30.14 13.23
C PRO A 145 11.58 30.29 11.73
N TYR A 146 12.39 31.09 11.03
CA TYR A 146 12.23 31.31 9.59
C TYR A 146 12.60 30.07 8.80
N VAL A 147 13.72 29.41 9.14
CA VAL A 147 14.14 28.16 8.48
C VAL A 147 13.12 27.06 8.71
N ARG A 148 12.62 26.91 9.95
CA ARG A 148 11.55 25.97 10.28
C ARG A 148 10.28 26.26 9.50
N GLY A 149 9.80 27.51 9.51
CA GLY A 149 8.60 27.93 8.79
C GLY A 149 8.72 27.67 7.28
N SER A 150 9.89 27.95 6.70
CA SER A 150 10.20 27.68 5.30
C SER A 150 10.12 26.18 4.96
N PHE A 151 10.64 25.31 5.83
CA PHE A 151 10.54 23.86 5.67
C PHE A 151 9.10 23.38 5.76
N PHE A 152 8.35 23.75 6.80
CA PHE A 152 6.97 23.29 6.98
C PHE A 152 6.04 23.79 5.86
N LYS A 153 6.23 25.03 5.38
CA LYS A 153 5.51 25.56 4.21
C LYS A 153 5.80 24.75 2.93
N CYS A 154 7.06 24.38 2.72
CA CYS A 154 7.44 23.52 1.59
C CYS A 154 6.85 22.10 1.74
N LEU A 155 6.88 21.54 2.95
CA LEU A 155 6.30 20.23 3.25
C LEU A 155 4.79 20.20 2.97
N GLU A 156 4.08 21.23 3.39
CA GLU A 156 2.65 21.38 3.16
C GLU A 156 2.34 21.49 1.65
N SER A 157 3.07 22.34 0.93
CA SER A 157 2.93 22.47 -0.53
C SER A 157 3.18 21.15 -1.24
N TYR A 158 4.24 20.43 -0.88
CA TYR A 158 4.53 19.10 -1.40
C TYR A 158 3.38 18.12 -1.12
N ARG A 159 2.89 18.04 0.12
CA ARG A 159 1.76 17.16 0.48
C ARG A 159 0.49 17.50 -0.29
N LYS A 160 0.21 18.78 -0.54
CA LYS A 160 -0.96 19.24 -1.31
C LYS A 160 -0.82 18.84 -2.79
N GLN A 161 0.29 19.16 -3.41
CA GLN A 161 0.53 18.86 -4.83
C GLN A 161 0.59 17.35 -5.09
N ARG A 162 1.25 16.59 -4.20
CA ARG A 162 1.30 15.12 -4.28
C ARG A 162 -0.10 14.51 -4.31
N ARG A 163 -0.97 14.92 -3.38
CA ARG A 163 -2.36 14.46 -3.32
C ARG A 163 -3.13 14.84 -4.59
N ALA A 164 -2.92 16.05 -5.12
CA ALA A 164 -3.57 16.50 -6.34
C ALA A 164 -3.15 15.67 -7.57
N LYS A 165 -1.84 15.42 -7.76
CA LYS A 165 -1.31 14.64 -8.88
C LYS A 165 -1.78 13.18 -8.82
N ILE A 166 -1.78 12.55 -7.64
CA ILE A 166 -2.32 11.19 -7.47
C ILE A 166 -3.81 11.12 -7.86
N ARG A 167 -4.63 12.07 -7.39
CA ARG A 167 -6.06 12.11 -7.74
C ARG A 167 -6.27 12.33 -9.23
N LYS A 168 -5.48 13.22 -9.84
CA LYS A 168 -5.52 13.49 -11.28
C LYS A 168 -5.20 12.21 -12.06
N PHE A 169 -4.09 11.54 -11.72
CA PHE A 169 -3.69 10.28 -12.36
C PHE A 169 -4.79 9.21 -12.28
N LYS A 170 -5.39 9.01 -11.11
CA LYS A 170 -6.51 8.07 -10.94
C LYS A 170 -7.70 8.43 -11.82
N ARG A 171 -8.07 9.71 -11.85
CA ARG A 171 -9.16 10.21 -12.69
C ARG A 171 -8.88 10.01 -14.17
N ASP A 172 -7.66 10.31 -14.59
CA ASP A 172 -7.24 10.17 -15.99
C ASP A 172 -7.26 8.70 -16.42
N ILE A 173 -6.92 7.76 -15.53
CA ILE A 173 -7.08 6.32 -15.79
C ILE A 173 -8.55 5.93 -15.90
N MET A 174 -9.41 6.35 -14.98
CA MET A 174 -10.84 6.03 -15.02
C MET A 174 -11.48 6.56 -16.31
N ASN A 175 -11.23 7.82 -16.65
CA ASN A 175 -11.74 8.40 -17.89
C ASN A 175 -11.25 7.65 -19.14
N LYS A 176 -10.01 7.16 -19.15
CA LYS A 176 -9.49 6.33 -20.24
C LYS A 176 -10.22 4.98 -20.30
N LEU A 177 -10.48 4.35 -19.16
CA LEU A 177 -11.24 3.10 -19.11
C LEU A 177 -12.65 3.29 -19.65
N ASP A 178 -13.36 4.31 -19.18
CA ASP A 178 -14.75 4.59 -19.60
C ASP A 178 -14.82 4.84 -21.12
N ASN A 179 -13.92 5.66 -21.67
CA ASN A 179 -13.88 5.95 -23.11
C ASN A 179 -13.49 4.73 -23.97
N LEU A 180 -12.60 3.86 -23.46
CA LEU A 180 -12.15 2.69 -24.20
C LEU A 180 -13.18 1.56 -24.19
N TYR A 181 -14.06 1.50 -23.20
CA TYR A 181 -15.10 0.48 -23.10
C TYR A 181 -16.00 0.49 -24.35
N ASP A 182 -16.43 1.68 -24.78
CA ASP A 182 -17.33 1.83 -25.93
C ASP A 182 -16.59 1.82 -27.28
N GLN A 183 -15.36 2.34 -27.33
CA GLN A 183 -14.65 2.55 -28.59
C GLN A 183 -13.69 1.43 -29.00
N ASN A 184 -13.03 0.79 -28.03
CA ASN A 184 -12.04 -0.24 -28.30
C ASN A 184 -11.91 -1.22 -27.12
N PRO A 185 -12.79 -2.24 -27.06
CA PRO A 185 -12.80 -3.22 -25.98
C PRO A 185 -11.46 -3.92 -25.77
N LYS A 186 -10.67 -4.12 -26.84
CA LYS A 186 -9.34 -4.75 -26.74
C LYS A 186 -8.33 -3.86 -26.01
N ALA A 187 -8.31 -2.57 -26.34
CA ALA A 187 -7.45 -1.60 -25.65
C ALA A 187 -7.89 -1.36 -24.19
N TYR A 188 -9.19 -1.46 -23.91
CA TYR A 188 -9.73 -1.46 -22.55
C TYR A 188 -9.15 -2.61 -21.71
N TRP A 189 -9.24 -3.85 -22.21
CA TRP A 189 -8.69 -5.01 -21.52
C TRP A 189 -7.16 -4.93 -21.38
N GLN A 190 -6.44 -4.40 -22.37
CA GLN A 190 -5.00 -4.15 -22.25
C GLN A 190 -4.66 -3.14 -21.15
N LEU A 191 -5.45 -2.07 -21.01
CA LEU A 191 -5.26 -1.07 -19.95
C LEU A 191 -5.59 -1.66 -18.58
N LEU A 192 -6.69 -2.41 -18.46
CA LEU A 192 -7.04 -3.14 -17.24
C LEU A 192 -5.97 -4.15 -16.86
N ASP A 193 -5.45 -4.92 -17.81
CA ASP A 193 -4.38 -5.88 -17.57
C ASP A 193 -3.10 -5.17 -17.19
N LYS A 194 -2.78 -4.01 -17.78
CA LYS A 194 -1.65 -3.19 -17.33
C LYS A 194 -1.85 -2.74 -15.88
N ILE A 195 -3.04 -2.28 -15.50
CA ILE A 195 -3.35 -1.88 -14.11
C ILE A 195 -3.25 -3.07 -13.16
N LYS A 196 -3.82 -4.22 -13.55
CA LYS A 196 -3.74 -5.49 -12.81
C LYS A 196 -2.29 -5.95 -12.67
N ASN A 197 -1.48 -5.85 -13.71
CA ASN A 197 -0.06 -6.24 -13.69
C ASN A 197 0.79 -5.26 -12.88
N ILE A 198 0.48 -3.96 -12.88
CA ILE A 198 1.10 -2.99 -11.95
C ILE A 198 0.80 -3.36 -10.49
N SER A 199 -0.39 -3.90 -10.20
CA SER A 199 -0.70 -4.47 -8.88
C SER A 199 -0.16 -5.89 -8.65
N ASN A 200 0.09 -6.67 -9.70
CA ASN A 200 0.36 -8.11 -9.68
C ASN A 200 1.71 -8.51 -10.31
N ASN A 201 2.73 -7.64 -10.32
CA ASN A 201 4.08 -7.96 -10.84
C ASN A 201 4.80 -9.12 -10.10
N SER A 202 4.08 -9.92 -9.32
CA SER A 202 4.53 -11.16 -8.65
C SER A 202 3.70 -12.40 -9.05
N GLN A 203 2.77 -12.31 -10.02
CA GLN A 203 2.11 -13.52 -10.52
C GLN A 203 2.98 -14.22 -11.58
N ASN A 204 3.74 -15.21 -11.12
CA ASN A 204 3.76 -16.47 -11.88
C ASN A 204 2.30 -16.90 -12.03
N LYS A 205 1.86 -17.19 -13.25
CA LYS A 205 0.55 -17.78 -13.56
C LYS A 205 0.22 -18.85 -12.52
N SER A 206 -0.69 -18.55 -11.59
CA SER A 206 -1.32 -19.62 -10.82
C SER A 206 -2.21 -20.36 -11.81
N GLU A 207 -1.87 -21.61 -12.08
CA GLU A 207 -2.60 -22.62 -12.85
C GLU A 207 -3.95 -22.97 -12.19
N ASN A 208 -4.81 -21.98 -11.97
CA ASN A 208 -6.21 -22.19 -11.58
C ASN A 208 -7.13 -21.84 -12.76
N THR A 209 -6.77 -22.28 -13.95
CA THR A 209 -7.72 -22.36 -15.07
C THR A 209 -8.45 -23.68 -14.95
N ILE A 210 -9.55 -23.69 -14.19
CA ILE A 210 -10.55 -24.76 -14.32
C ILE A 210 -10.97 -24.76 -15.78
N ASP A 211 -10.84 -25.91 -16.43
CA ASP A 211 -11.10 -26.04 -17.86
C ASP A 211 -12.58 -25.68 -18.14
N PRO A 212 -12.90 -24.96 -19.25
CA PRO A 212 -14.29 -24.61 -19.56
C PRO A 212 -15.23 -25.82 -19.59
N SER A 213 -14.71 -27.01 -19.92
CA SER A 213 -15.47 -28.25 -19.93
C SER A 213 -15.82 -28.71 -18.51
N GLU A 214 -14.92 -28.52 -17.54
CA GLU A 214 -15.15 -28.80 -16.13
C GLU A 214 -16.23 -27.89 -15.53
N TRP A 215 -16.20 -26.60 -15.91
CA TRP A 215 -17.25 -25.63 -15.55
C TRP A 215 -18.62 -26.04 -16.08
N GLN A 216 -18.66 -26.46 -17.34
CA GLN A 216 -19.89 -26.89 -17.99
C GLN A 216 -20.47 -28.14 -17.32
N GLU A 217 -19.65 -29.15 -17.05
CA GLU A 217 -20.10 -30.36 -16.35
C GLU A 217 -20.61 -30.07 -14.94
N TYR A 218 -19.91 -29.21 -14.19
CA TYR A 218 -20.30 -28.85 -12.83
C TYR A 218 -21.69 -28.20 -12.81
N PHE A 219 -21.92 -27.19 -13.64
CA PHE A 219 -23.21 -26.49 -13.68
C PHE A 219 -24.32 -27.32 -14.31
N GLN A 220 -24.00 -28.17 -15.29
CA GLN A 220 -24.96 -29.14 -15.81
C GLN A 220 -25.39 -30.12 -14.71
N LYS A 221 -24.49 -30.57 -13.83
CA LYS A 221 -24.85 -31.39 -12.67
C LYS A 221 -25.67 -30.62 -11.65
N LEU A 222 -25.31 -29.36 -11.37
CA LEU A 222 -26.01 -28.50 -10.42
C LEU A 222 -27.46 -28.24 -10.83
N ASN A 223 -27.69 -28.04 -12.13
CA ASN A 223 -29.00 -27.66 -12.69
C ASN A 223 -29.87 -28.85 -13.15
N LYS A 224 -29.47 -30.10 -12.88
CA LYS A 224 -30.25 -31.29 -13.28
C LYS A 224 -31.59 -31.45 -12.54
N ASN A 225 -31.81 -30.71 -11.45
CA ASN A 225 -32.94 -30.95 -10.55
C ASN A 225 -34.16 -30.04 -10.73
N GLU A 226 -34.14 -29.07 -11.64
CA GLU A 226 -35.31 -28.21 -11.87
C GLU A 226 -35.66 -28.17 -13.36
N GLN A 227 -36.73 -28.90 -13.72
CA GLN A 227 -37.40 -28.73 -15.02
C GLN A 227 -38.08 -27.35 -15.05
N TYR A 228 -37.32 -26.31 -15.34
CA TYR A 228 -37.91 -25.04 -15.73
C TYR A 228 -38.33 -25.13 -17.20
N SER A 229 -39.62 -24.99 -17.48
CA SER A 229 -40.04 -24.68 -18.85
C SER A 229 -39.68 -23.22 -19.14
N ASP A 230 -39.33 -22.92 -20.38
CA ASP A 230 -39.00 -21.55 -20.82
C ASP A 230 -40.14 -20.56 -20.52
N ASP A 231 -41.38 -21.02 -20.52
CA ASP A 231 -42.56 -20.23 -20.13
C ASP A 231 -42.58 -19.88 -18.65
N LEU A 232 -42.08 -20.77 -17.78
CA LEU A 232 -41.97 -20.52 -16.35
C LEU A 232 -40.88 -19.49 -16.05
N ILE A 233 -39.77 -19.55 -16.79
CA ILE A 233 -38.67 -18.57 -16.70
C ILE A 233 -39.13 -17.20 -17.19
N LYS A 234 -39.81 -17.13 -18.33
CA LYS A 234 -40.37 -15.87 -18.86
C LYS A 234 -41.35 -15.23 -17.90
N LYS A 235 -42.28 -16.00 -17.33
CA LYS A 235 -43.20 -15.47 -16.31
C LYS A 235 -42.49 -14.97 -15.06
N LYS A 236 -41.42 -15.64 -14.61
CA LYS A 236 -40.61 -15.20 -13.47
C LYS A 236 -39.81 -13.93 -13.79
N LEU A 237 -39.27 -13.81 -14.99
CA LEU A 237 -38.57 -12.60 -15.44
C LEU A 237 -39.52 -11.41 -15.57
N GLU A 238 -40.72 -11.62 -16.10
CA GLU A 238 -41.76 -10.59 -16.16
C GLU A 238 -42.26 -10.17 -14.76
N SER A 239 -42.33 -11.10 -13.80
CA SER A 239 -42.66 -10.73 -12.42
C SER A 239 -41.54 -9.93 -11.75
N PHE A 240 -40.27 -10.27 -11.97
CA PHE A 240 -39.14 -9.53 -11.43
C PHE A 240 -38.95 -8.15 -12.07
N HIS A 241 -39.30 -7.97 -13.34
CA HIS A 241 -39.25 -6.66 -13.99
C HIS A 241 -40.31 -5.69 -13.47
N ASN A 242 -41.41 -6.20 -12.94
CA ASN A 242 -42.51 -5.42 -12.38
C ASN A 242 -42.39 -5.20 -10.86
N GLU A 243 -41.45 -5.88 -10.19
CA GLU A 243 -41.09 -5.56 -8.83
C GLU A 243 -40.17 -4.33 -8.83
N ASN A 244 -40.67 -3.22 -8.28
CA ASN A 244 -39.81 -2.09 -7.93
C ASN A 244 -38.84 -2.58 -6.83
N VAL A 245 -37.66 -3.06 -7.22
CA VAL A 245 -36.58 -3.36 -6.29
C VAL A 245 -35.98 -2.04 -5.82
N PHE A 246 -36.72 -1.34 -4.96
CA PHE A 246 -36.18 -0.28 -4.14
C PHE A 246 -35.52 -0.99 -2.95
N ASN A 247 -34.21 -1.19 -3.02
CA ASN A 247 -33.50 -1.91 -1.98
C ASN A 247 -33.30 -0.96 -0.80
N GLU A 248 -33.43 -1.43 0.45
CA GLU A 248 -33.11 -0.59 1.63
C GLU A 248 -31.65 -0.08 1.61
N LEU A 249 -30.79 -0.73 0.82
CA LEU A 249 -29.42 -0.33 0.56
C LEU A 249 -29.29 0.90 -0.38
N ASP A 250 -30.37 1.30 -1.05
CA ASP A 250 -30.42 2.44 -1.97
C ASP A 250 -30.82 3.74 -1.26
N TYR A 251 -31.15 3.71 0.04
CA TYR A 251 -31.38 4.92 0.82
C TYR A 251 -30.07 5.71 1.01
N LEU A 252 -30.18 7.03 0.87
CA LEU A 252 -29.09 7.94 1.24
C LEU A 252 -28.88 7.86 2.76
N ILE A 253 -27.67 7.48 3.20
CA ILE A 253 -27.29 7.45 4.62
C ILE A 253 -27.54 8.83 5.24
N THR A 254 -28.37 8.87 6.28
CA THR A 254 -28.71 10.15 6.92
C THR A 254 -27.71 10.52 8.02
N PRO A 255 -27.57 11.83 8.34
CA PRO A 255 -26.71 12.27 9.43
C PRO A 255 -27.10 11.65 10.79
N GLU A 256 -28.39 11.40 11.04
CA GLU A 256 -28.85 10.83 12.30
C GLU A 256 -28.43 9.37 12.49
N GLU A 257 -28.37 8.60 11.40
CA GLU A 257 -27.87 7.21 11.42
C GLU A 257 -26.40 7.14 11.81
N ILE A 258 -25.59 8.03 11.26
CA ILE A 258 -24.17 8.15 11.58
C ILE A 258 -24.00 8.50 13.06
N GLU A 259 -24.79 9.44 13.57
CA GLU A 259 -24.73 9.85 14.98
C GLU A 259 -25.12 8.70 15.92
N LYS A 260 -26.15 7.93 15.56
CA LYS A 260 -26.62 6.77 16.34
C LYS A 260 -25.58 5.64 16.35
N ALA A 261 -24.90 5.40 15.22
CA ALA A 261 -23.81 4.43 15.11
C ALA A 261 -22.57 4.84 15.91
N ILE A 262 -22.27 6.14 15.98
CA ILE A 262 -21.17 6.65 16.81
C ILE A 262 -21.48 6.46 18.30
N LYS A 263 -22.72 6.73 18.72
CA LYS A 263 -23.17 6.59 20.11
C LYS A 263 -23.20 5.14 20.60
N SER A 264 -23.31 4.15 19.70
CA SER A 264 -23.33 2.73 20.07
C SER A 264 -21.94 2.09 20.25
N LEU A 265 -20.85 2.82 19.94
CA LEU A 265 -19.49 2.33 20.12
C LEU A 265 -19.04 2.42 21.59
N LYS A 266 -18.46 1.35 22.13
CA LYS A 266 -17.93 1.33 23.51
C LYS A 266 -16.78 2.33 23.67
N ASN A 267 -16.83 3.12 24.75
CA ASN A 267 -15.80 4.10 25.10
C ASN A 267 -14.40 3.46 25.14
N SER A 268 -13.39 4.19 24.67
CA SER A 268 -11.97 3.82 24.52
C SER A 268 -11.56 2.96 23.31
N LYS A 269 -12.46 2.65 22.37
CA LYS A 269 -12.07 2.16 21.02
C LYS A 269 -11.86 3.27 19.98
N SER A 270 -12.07 4.53 20.33
CA SER A 270 -11.85 5.67 19.44
C SER A 270 -10.69 6.57 19.90
N ILE A 271 -9.46 6.04 19.81
CA ILE A 271 -8.24 6.88 19.61
C ILE A 271 -8.34 7.72 18.32
N VAL A 272 -9.29 7.35 17.47
CA VAL A 272 -9.59 7.88 16.15
C VAL A 272 -10.08 9.35 16.18
N LEU A 273 -10.74 9.82 17.24
CA LEU A 273 -11.32 11.19 17.22
C LEU A 273 -10.26 12.30 17.23
N ASN A 274 -9.09 12.09 17.84
CA ASN A 274 -8.01 13.08 17.85
C ASN A 274 -7.10 13.01 16.60
N LEU A 275 -7.17 11.92 15.82
CA LEU A 275 -6.47 11.80 14.53
C LEU A 275 -7.29 12.32 13.35
N PHE A 276 -8.61 12.49 13.51
CA PHE A 276 -9.49 12.95 12.44
C PHE A 276 -9.34 14.44 12.10
N ASN A 277 -8.97 15.30 13.05
CA ASN A 277 -8.75 16.73 12.78
C ASN A 277 -7.43 17.07 12.05
N LEU A 278 -6.56 16.08 11.82
CA LEU A 278 -5.32 16.22 11.05
C LEU A 278 -5.36 15.53 9.67
N ASN A 279 -6.45 14.81 9.35
CA ASN A 279 -6.55 14.02 8.14
C ASN A 279 -7.89 14.22 7.41
N ASN A 280 -8.12 15.42 6.89
CA ASN A 280 -8.92 15.55 5.65
C ASN A 280 -8.07 15.15 4.43
N VAL A 281 -7.64 13.90 4.46
CA VAL A 281 -7.12 13.13 3.35
C VAL A 281 -8.12 11.99 3.19
N HIS A 282 -8.99 12.06 2.18
CA HIS A 282 -9.54 10.85 1.56
C HIS A 282 -8.38 10.07 0.93
N LEU A 283 -7.54 9.50 1.79
CA LEU A 283 -6.93 8.21 1.62
C LEU A 283 -8.04 7.29 2.11
N ASN A 284 -8.51 6.40 1.25
CA ASN A 284 -9.09 5.16 1.70
C ASN A 284 -8.03 4.46 2.55
N VAL A 285 -7.94 4.80 3.84
CA VAL A 285 -7.57 3.83 4.87
C VAL A 285 -8.88 3.16 5.26
N ARG A 286 -9.40 2.43 4.28
CA ARG A 286 -10.13 1.21 4.52
C ARG A 286 -9.03 0.24 4.97
N ILE A 287 -8.94 -0.07 6.26
CA ILE A 287 -8.46 -1.39 6.65
C ILE A 287 -9.56 -2.33 6.15
N PHE A 288 -9.45 -2.68 4.88
CA PHE A 288 -10.27 -3.70 4.26
C PHE A 288 -9.56 -5.03 4.50
N ILE A 289 -10.13 -5.81 5.41
CA ILE A 289 -10.13 -7.25 5.24
C ILE A 289 -10.99 -7.47 3.98
N GLY A 290 -10.35 -7.69 2.84
CA GLY A 290 -11.04 -7.89 1.56
C GLY A 290 -10.44 -7.05 0.43
N GLU A 291 -9.79 -7.71 -0.52
CA GLU A 291 -9.58 -7.26 -1.89
C GLU A 291 -8.85 -5.92 -2.12
N LEU A 292 -7.56 -5.93 -1.81
CA LEU A 292 -6.47 -5.35 -2.60
C LEU A 292 -5.19 -5.98 -2.03
N ASN A 293 -4.38 -6.65 -2.85
CA ASN A 293 -3.30 -7.57 -2.44
C ASN A 293 -2.08 -6.89 -1.75
N ILE A 294 -2.31 -6.17 -0.65
CA ILE A 294 -1.31 -5.82 0.35
C ILE A 294 -1.63 -6.69 1.57
N LYS A 295 -0.94 -7.82 1.70
CA LYS A 295 -1.10 -8.71 2.85
C LYS A 295 -0.22 -8.18 3.99
N LEU A 296 -0.84 -7.57 5.00
CA LEU A 296 -0.16 -7.17 6.24
C LEU A 296 0.26 -8.42 7.03
N CYS A 297 1.56 -8.63 7.16
CA CYS A 297 2.09 -9.62 8.11
C CYS A 297 2.24 -8.93 9.47
N TYR A 298 1.41 -9.31 10.44
CA TYR A 298 1.59 -8.91 11.83
C TYR A 298 2.62 -9.84 12.47
N ALA A 299 3.83 -9.34 12.71
CA ALA A 299 4.78 -10.03 13.56
C ALA A 299 4.47 -9.66 15.01
N ALA A 300 3.68 -10.50 15.69
CA ALA A 300 3.57 -10.45 17.14
C ALA A 300 4.69 -11.32 17.73
N PHE A 301 5.75 -10.68 18.22
CA PHE A 301 6.70 -11.34 19.11
C PHE A 301 6.47 -10.81 20.53
N SER A 302 5.98 -11.70 21.40
CA SER A 302 6.04 -11.58 22.86
C SER A 302 6.09 -12.99 23.44
N PRO A 303 6.65 -13.20 24.66
CA PRO A 303 6.87 -12.22 25.72
C PRO A 303 8.29 -11.65 25.81
#